data_AF-A0A4W5QMR2-F1
#
_entry.id   AF-A0A4W5QMR2-F1
#
_cell.length_a   1.000
_cell.length_b   1.000
_cell.length_c   1.000
_cell.angle_alpha   90.00
_cell.angle_beta   90.00
_cell.angle_gamma   90.00
#
_symmetry.space_group_name_H-M   'P 1'
#
loop_
_entity.id
_entity.type
_entity.pdbx_description
1 polymer ?
#
loop_
_entity_poly.entity_id
_entity_poly.type
_entity_poly.pdbx_seq_one_letter_code
_entity_poly.pdbx_strand_id
1 'polypeptide(L)'
;MINKKSHGKSFHTTHCTDLDPLLSLCHHHKFKLLKEGVDSYNHKSTSSHPPIHPYLSLPPSLTSHLNTYPLKTVYSDKHKLEHSSFVACCQSLMMYSIFSPRCSTGPEKWYHANKDCEGRAQSPINIVHRKTLPDERLTPFQFRKYQDSFSGLIKNNGHSLQVNVPHQPYVIGGDLETPYKVVQFHLHWGKNGGPGSEHTIDGEQYPMELHIVHMNQEYSTLEDALKDPRGVAVLGFFYEESLSANRKYDPVVRALQRIMTTGANTTLISVSLEQLIPPQQNLTNYYRYKGSLTTPGCTESVIWTVFEKPIPLSRDQLRVFSDLQFKDGKPMVGTFRPVQPLNGRVVYRSGGAGVLASTVILMASVTMAMGLSQPN
;
A
#
# COMPACT_ATOMS: atom_id res chain seq x y z
N MET A 1 -64.49 23.68 -3.02
CA MET A 1 -64.22 22.66 -4.07
C MET A 1 -63.16 23.27 -4.98
N ILE A 2 -61.94 22.77 -5.13
CA ILE A 2 -61.51 21.43 -5.55
C ILE A 2 -60.17 21.08 -4.87
N ASN A 3 -60.11 19.84 -4.38
CA ASN A 3 -58.95 19.13 -3.83
C ASN A 3 -57.87 18.91 -4.92
N LYS A 4 -56.61 19.27 -4.68
CA LYS A 4 -55.47 18.70 -5.42
C LYS A 4 -54.68 17.77 -4.51
N LYS A 5 -54.92 16.47 -4.71
CA LYS A 5 -54.14 15.36 -4.15
C LYS A 5 -52.67 15.50 -4.57
N SER A 6 -51.77 15.38 -3.60
CA SER A 6 -50.36 15.10 -3.86
C SER A 6 -50.22 13.73 -4.54
N HIS A 7 -49.36 13.64 -5.55
CA HIS A 7 -48.78 12.37 -6.00
C HIS A 7 -47.29 12.48 -5.76
N GLY A 8 -46.84 11.96 -4.63
CA GLY A 8 -45.42 11.74 -4.38
C GLY A 8 -44.91 10.68 -5.36
N LYS A 9 -44.06 11.08 -6.31
CA LYS A 9 -43.20 10.12 -7.00
C LYS A 9 -42.08 9.76 -6.04
N SER A 10 -42.17 8.57 -5.45
CA SER A 10 -41.05 7.88 -4.82
C SER A 10 -39.95 7.70 -5.86
N PHE A 11 -38.88 8.50 -5.78
CA PHE A 11 -37.62 8.16 -6.42
C PHE A 11 -37.06 6.97 -5.65
N HIS A 12 -37.11 5.77 -6.24
CA HIS A 12 -36.39 4.62 -5.71
C HIS A 12 -34.90 4.97 -5.63
N THR A 13 -34.39 5.09 -4.42
CA THR A 13 -32.96 5.12 -4.12
C THR A 13 -32.39 3.75 -4.41
N THR A 14 -31.61 3.60 -5.48
CA THR A 14 -30.82 2.39 -5.73
C THR A 14 -29.75 2.29 -4.64
N HIS A 15 -29.78 1.23 -3.84
CA HIS A 15 -28.78 0.96 -2.80
C HIS A 15 -27.61 0.17 -3.41
N CYS A 16 -26.39 0.29 -2.84
CA CYS A 16 -25.20 -0.38 -3.40
C CYS A 16 -25.39 -1.91 -3.52
N THR A 17 -26.20 -2.52 -2.65
CA THR A 17 -26.59 -3.94 -2.70
C THR A 17 -27.26 -4.35 -4.02
N ASP A 18 -27.86 -3.39 -4.71
CA ASP A 18 -28.57 -3.62 -5.97
C ASP A 18 -27.59 -3.62 -7.18
N LEU A 19 -26.34 -3.16 -6.97
CA LEU A 19 -25.27 -3.16 -7.98
C LEU A 19 -24.36 -4.39 -7.88
N ASP A 20 -24.34 -5.08 -6.74
CA ASP A 20 -23.45 -6.22 -6.46
C ASP A 20 -23.61 -7.40 -7.45
N PRO A 21 -24.84 -7.82 -7.83
CA PRO A 21 -25.01 -8.89 -8.81
C PRO A 21 -24.46 -8.49 -10.19
N LEU A 22 -24.57 -7.21 -10.54
CA LEU A 22 -24.15 -6.67 -11.85
C LEU A 22 -22.63 -6.53 -11.94
N LEU A 23 -21.97 -6.07 -10.87
CA LEU A 23 -20.51 -6.01 -10.77
C LEU A 23 -19.87 -7.41 -10.81
N SER A 24 -20.46 -8.37 -10.10
CA SER A 24 -20.05 -9.78 -10.14
C SER A 24 -20.15 -10.36 -11.56
N LEU A 25 -21.25 -10.07 -12.27
CA LEU A 25 -21.44 -10.46 -13.66
C LEU A 25 -20.36 -9.86 -14.58
N CYS A 26 -20.03 -8.58 -14.39
CA CYS A 26 -18.97 -7.90 -15.15
C CYS A 26 -17.58 -8.50 -14.93
N HIS A 27 -17.23 -8.83 -13.68
CA HIS A 27 -15.98 -9.51 -13.36
C HIS A 27 -15.93 -10.94 -13.94
N HIS A 28 -17.04 -11.69 -13.83
CA HIS A 28 -17.13 -13.05 -14.35
C HIS A 28 -17.00 -13.08 -15.89
N HIS A 29 -17.62 -12.11 -16.58
CA HIS A 29 -17.51 -11.99 -18.03
C HIS A 29 -16.10 -11.55 -18.48
N LYS A 30 -15.42 -10.67 -17.73
CA LYS A 30 -14.02 -10.30 -17.99
C LYS A 30 -13.07 -11.50 -17.84
N PHE A 31 -13.29 -12.34 -16.83
CA PHE A 31 -12.53 -13.60 -16.64
C PHE A 31 -12.83 -14.64 -17.72
N LYS A 32 -14.09 -14.77 -18.14
CA LYS A 32 -14.49 -15.68 -19.23
C LYS A 32 -13.83 -15.28 -20.56
N LEU A 33 -13.76 -13.98 -20.86
CA LEU A 33 -13.11 -13.46 -22.07
C LEU A 33 -11.58 -13.63 -22.07
N LEU A 34 -10.93 -13.50 -20.91
CA LEU A 34 -9.51 -13.81 -20.78
C LEU A 34 -9.24 -15.31 -20.98
N LYS A 35 -10.13 -16.17 -20.47
CA LYS A 35 -10.02 -17.62 -20.62
C LYS A 35 -10.28 -18.06 -22.07
N GLU A 36 -11.32 -17.54 -22.71
CA GLU A 36 -11.63 -17.78 -24.12
C GLU A 36 -10.57 -17.19 -25.06
N GLY A 37 -9.93 -16.06 -24.70
CA GLY A 37 -8.79 -15.50 -25.43
C GLY A 37 -7.50 -16.33 -25.32
N VAL A 38 -7.29 -16.99 -24.18
CA VAL A 38 -6.18 -17.94 -23.97
C VAL A 38 -6.46 -19.28 -24.66
N ASP A 39 -7.70 -19.77 -24.61
CA ASP A 39 -8.12 -21.01 -25.26
C ASP A 39 -8.18 -20.86 -26.80
N SER A 40 -8.49 -19.65 -27.30
CA SER A 40 -8.43 -19.28 -28.73
C SER A 40 -7.00 -19.25 -29.30
N TYR A 41 -5.97 -19.20 -28.45
CA TYR A 41 -4.58 -19.29 -28.91
C TYR A 41 -4.11 -20.74 -29.05
N ASN A 42 -4.88 -21.72 -28.55
CA ASN A 42 -4.43 -23.11 -28.44
C ASN A 42 -5.30 -24.20 -29.09
N HIS A 43 -6.42 -23.92 -29.77
CA HIS A 43 -7.10 -24.99 -30.54
C HIS A 43 -7.82 -24.54 -31.81
N LYS A 44 -7.42 -25.15 -32.93
CA LYS A 44 -8.18 -25.22 -34.19
C LYS A 44 -9.37 -26.19 -34.05
N SER A 45 -10.50 -25.79 -34.65
CA SER A 45 -11.66 -26.57 -35.13
C SER A 45 -12.42 -27.48 -34.15
N THR A 46 -13.71 -27.21 -33.93
CA THR A 46 -14.87 -27.90 -34.55
C THR A 46 -16.16 -27.48 -33.86
N SER A 47 -17.23 -27.34 -34.64
CA SER A 47 -18.55 -26.85 -34.25
C SER A 47 -19.43 -27.92 -33.60
N SER A 48 -20.10 -27.60 -32.49
CA SER A 48 -21.49 -28.02 -32.20
C SER A 48 -22.03 -27.27 -30.97
N HIS A 49 -23.22 -26.66 -31.08
CA HIS A 49 -23.95 -26.03 -29.98
C HIS A 49 -25.24 -26.82 -29.67
N PRO A 50 -25.62 -27.03 -28.39
CA PRO A 50 -26.99 -27.34 -27.97
C PRO A 50 -27.75 -26.06 -27.51
N PRO A 51 -29.09 -26.11 -27.32
CA PRO A 51 -29.98 -24.96 -27.49
C PRO A 51 -30.09 -24.02 -26.28
N ILE A 52 -30.46 -22.77 -26.57
CA ILE A 52 -30.66 -21.66 -25.62
C ILE A 52 -32.10 -21.68 -25.07
N HIS A 53 -32.24 -21.63 -23.74
CA HIS A 53 -33.52 -21.32 -23.05
C HIS A 53 -33.81 -19.81 -23.08
N PRO A 54 -35.06 -19.36 -23.28
CA PRO A 54 -35.40 -17.94 -23.26
C PRO A 54 -35.80 -17.46 -21.85
N TYR A 55 -35.76 -16.12 -21.71
CA TYR A 55 -36.25 -15.26 -20.61
C TYR A 55 -35.21 -14.76 -19.60
N LEU A 56 -34.84 -13.49 -19.79
CA LEU A 56 -34.74 -12.50 -18.71
C LEU A 56 -35.07 -11.12 -19.30
N SER A 57 -36.28 -10.66 -19.01
CA SER A 57 -36.79 -9.32 -19.34
C SER A 57 -36.14 -8.28 -18.42
N LEU A 58 -35.57 -7.23 -19.01
CA LEU A 58 -35.03 -6.08 -18.29
C LEU A 58 -36.16 -5.23 -17.66
N PRO A 59 -35.94 -4.64 -16.46
CA PRO A 59 -36.91 -3.74 -15.85
C PRO A 59 -37.00 -2.40 -16.63
N PRO A 60 -38.18 -1.75 -16.64
CA PRO A 60 -38.52 -0.63 -17.54
C PRO A 60 -37.83 0.72 -17.24
N SER A 61 -36.78 0.77 -16.41
CA SER A 61 -36.10 2.01 -16.01
C SER A 61 -34.82 2.33 -16.79
N LEU A 62 -34.44 1.51 -17.79
CA LEU A 62 -33.22 1.70 -18.60
C LEU A 62 -33.48 2.14 -20.07
N THR A 63 -34.73 2.35 -20.46
CA THR A 63 -35.11 2.62 -21.86
C THR A 63 -35.14 4.10 -22.28
N SER A 64 -34.77 5.05 -21.42
CA SER A 64 -34.98 6.49 -21.73
C SER A 64 -33.78 7.30 -22.22
N HIS A 65 -32.62 6.70 -22.54
CA HIS A 65 -31.45 7.47 -23.03
C HIS A 65 -30.79 6.99 -24.32
N LEU A 66 -31.43 6.10 -25.08
CA LEU A 66 -30.91 5.67 -26.39
C LEU A 66 -31.99 5.86 -27.45
N ASN A 67 -32.20 7.09 -27.90
CA ASN A 67 -33.02 7.35 -29.10
C ASN A 67 -32.56 8.65 -29.77
N THR A 68 -31.54 8.57 -30.63
CA THR A 68 -31.38 9.44 -31.81
C THR A 68 -30.25 8.89 -32.70
N TYR A 69 -30.49 7.89 -33.56
CA TYR A 69 -29.79 7.72 -34.85
C TYR A 69 -30.62 6.77 -35.77
N PRO A 70 -30.77 7.06 -37.08
CA PRO A 70 -31.64 6.27 -37.96
C PRO A 70 -30.94 5.01 -38.48
N LEU A 71 -31.65 3.87 -38.41
CA LEU A 71 -31.24 2.57 -38.92
C LEU A 71 -31.63 2.39 -40.39
N LYS A 72 -30.67 1.96 -41.24
CA LYS A 72 -30.94 1.12 -42.42
C LYS A 72 -29.87 0.02 -42.51
N THR A 73 -30.34 -1.24 -42.40
CA THR A 73 -29.83 -2.52 -42.97
C THR A 73 -28.30 -2.78 -42.90
N VAL A 74 -27.77 -3.86 -42.33
CA VAL A 74 -27.99 -5.29 -42.67
C VAL A 74 -27.58 -6.19 -41.49
N TYR A 75 -28.27 -7.32 -41.40
CA TYR A 75 -28.21 -8.42 -40.43
C TYR A 75 -26.82 -9.09 -40.35
N SER A 76 -25.90 -8.58 -39.50
CA SER A 76 -24.67 -9.29 -39.08
C SER A 76 -24.05 -8.80 -37.75
N ASP A 77 -24.55 -7.70 -37.17
CA ASP A 77 -23.87 -7.02 -36.05
C ASP A 77 -24.56 -7.12 -34.69
N LYS A 78 -25.58 -7.97 -34.49
CA LYS A 78 -26.25 -8.08 -33.17
C LYS A 78 -25.29 -8.53 -32.05
N HIS A 79 -24.43 -9.52 -32.30
CA HIS A 79 -23.45 -9.95 -31.30
C HIS A 79 -22.39 -8.87 -31.02
N LYS A 80 -21.89 -8.15 -32.02
CA LYS A 80 -20.91 -7.07 -31.79
C LYS A 80 -21.50 -5.86 -31.05
N LEU A 81 -22.75 -5.49 -31.35
CA LEU A 81 -23.46 -4.40 -30.69
C LEU A 81 -23.83 -4.73 -29.23
N GLU A 82 -24.27 -5.96 -28.96
CA GLU A 82 -24.56 -6.41 -27.58
C GLU A 82 -23.27 -6.53 -26.73
N HIS A 83 -22.17 -7.02 -27.32
CA HIS A 83 -20.87 -7.09 -26.63
C HIS A 83 -20.28 -5.71 -26.33
N SER A 84 -20.34 -4.77 -27.28
CA SER A 84 -19.88 -3.39 -27.07
C SER A 84 -20.71 -2.68 -26.00
N SER A 85 -22.03 -2.90 -26.02
CA SER A 85 -22.96 -2.33 -25.03
C SER A 85 -22.76 -2.92 -23.63
N PHE A 86 -22.45 -4.21 -23.51
CA PHE A 86 -22.14 -4.87 -22.23
C PHE A 86 -20.81 -4.38 -21.65
N VAL A 87 -19.75 -4.27 -22.47
CA VAL A 87 -18.45 -3.75 -22.03
C VAL A 87 -18.55 -2.29 -21.59
N ALA A 88 -19.27 -1.46 -22.35
CA ALA A 88 -19.54 -0.06 -21.98
C ALA A 88 -20.39 0.04 -20.70
N CYS A 89 -21.39 -0.83 -20.54
CA CYS A 89 -22.20 -0.92 -19.33
C CYS A 89 -21.36 -1.32 -18.12
N CYS A 90 -20.49 -2.33 -18.25
CA CYS A 90 -19.59 -2.76 -17.18
C CYS A 90 -18.54 -1.70 -16.82
N GLN A 91 -17.98 -0.99 -17.81
CA GLN A 91 -17.08 0.13 -17.56
C GLN A 91 -17.81 1.27 -16.84
N SER A 92 -19.04 1.57 -17.24
CA SER A 92 -19.88 2.60 -16.61
C SER A 92 -20.32 2.19 -15.19
N LEU A 93 -20.67 0.92 -14.95
CA LEU A 93 -20.99 0.36 -13.62
C LEU A 93 -19.77 0.34 -12.69
N MET A 94 -18.59 -0.04 -13.20
CA MET A 94 -17.35 0.04 -12.43
C MET A 94 -16.99 1.48 -12.12
N MET A 95 -17.09 2.40 -13.09
CA MET A 95 -16.94 3.84 -12.82
C MET A 95 -17.97 4.34 -11.81
N TYR A 96 -19.23 3.94 -11.91
CA TYR A 96 -20.28 4.38 -10.99
C TYR A 96 -20.07 3.85 -9.57
N SER A 97 -19.58 2.62 -9.41
CA SER A 97 -19.17 2.06 -8.11
C SER A 97 -17.96 2.80 -7.53
N ILE A 98 -16.99 3.17 -8.37
CA ILE A 98 -15.79 3.93 -7.97
C ILE A 98 -16.13 5.38 -7.61
N PHE A 99 -17.13 6.00 -8.24
CA PHE A 99 -17.45 7.42 -8.11
C PHE A 99 -18.75 7.72 -7.33
N SER A 100 -19.49 6.71 -6.86
CA SER A 100 -20.69 6.93 -6.04
C SER A 100 -20.30 7.24 -4.60
N PRO A 101 -20.59 8.46 -4.08
CA PRO A 101 -20.22 8.88 -2.73
C PRO A 101 -20.98 8.13 -1.61
N ARG A 102 -21.85 7.17 -1.97
CA ARG A 102 -22.62 6.32 -1.05
C ARG A 102 -22.12 4.88 -0.95
N CYS A 103 -21.18 4.44 -1.80
CA CYS A 103 -20.49 3.17 -1.60
C CYS A 103 -19.16 3.47 -0.90
N SER A 104 -19.13 3.23 0.41
CA SER A 104 -17.95 3.39 1.27
C SER A 104 -16.72 2.68 0.67
N THR A 105 -15.67 3.44 0.36
CA THR A 105 -14.39 2.99 -0.22
C THR A 105 -13.33 2.68 0.87
N GLY A 106 -13.80 2.31 2.06
CA GLY A 106 -12.93 2.01 3.19
C GLY A 106 -12.12 0.73 2.98
N PRO A 107 -11.03 0.54 3.74
CA PRO A 107 -10.16 -0.63 3.62
C PRO A 107 -10.87 -1.99 3.71
N GLU A 108 -12.00 -2.06 4.43
CA GLU A 108 -12.85 -3.24 4.56
C GLU A 108 -13.47 -3.72 3.24
N LYS A 109 -13.51 -2.86 2.22
CA LYS A 109 -14.12 -3.12 0.90
C LYS A 109 -13.11 -3.13 -0.25
N TRP A 110 -11.81 -2.96 0.02
CA TRP A 110 -10.81 -2.92 -1.05
C TRP A 110 -10.73 -4.20 -1.86
N TYR A 111 -11.12 -5.34 -1.29
CA TYR A 111 -11.14 -6.64 -1.97
C TYR A 111 -12.06 -6.68 -3.19
N HIS A 112 -13.11 -5.86 -3.20
CA HIS A 112 -13.99 -5.72 -4.37
C HIS A 112 -13.26 -5.15 -5.57
N ALA A 113 -12.33 -4.21 -5.33
CA ALA A 113 -11.51 -3.60 -6.39
C ALA A 113 -10.26 -4.44 -6.70
N ASN A 114 -9.68 -5.07 -5.68
CA ASN A 114 -8.52 -5.93 -5.82
C ASN A 114 -8.54 -7.08 -4.81
N LYS A 115 -8.74 -8.32 -5.30
CA LYS A 115 -8.85 -9.54 -4.49
C LYS A 115 -7.64 -9.82 -3.61
N ASP A 116 -6.45 -9.30 -3.95
CA ASP A 116 -5.25 -9.49 -3.12
C ASP A 116 -5.43 -8.89 -1.71
N CYS A 117 -6.36 -7.93 -1.54
CA CYS A 117 -6.68 -7.36 -0.24
C CYS A 117 -7.35 -8.33 0.74
N GLU A 118 -7.85 -9.49 0.28
CA GLU A 118 -8.33 -10.62 1.09
C GLU A 118 -7.23 -11.65 1.40
N GLY A 119 -5.98 -11.36 1.01
CA GLY A 119 -4.84 -12.23 1.26
C GLY A 119 -4.62 -12.53 2.75
N ARG A 120 -3.87 -13.59 3.03
CA ARG A 120 -3.64 -14.08 4.40
C ARG A 120 -2.34 -13.52 5.01
N ALA A 121 -1.47 -12.94 4.21
CA ALA A 121 -0.23 -12.30 4.61
C ALA A 121 -0.31 -10.76 4.48
N GLN A 122 -1.47 -10.17 4.75
CA GLN A 122 -1.67 -8.72 4.66
C GLN A 122 -0.96 -7.92 5.76
N SER A 123 -0.70 -6.65 5.46
CA SER A 123 -0.15 -5.63 6.34
C SER A 123 -1.14 -4.46 6.48
N PRO A 124 -1.07 -3.64 7.55
CA PRO A 124 -0.13 -3.71 8.68
C PRO A 124 -0.54 -4.79 9.69
N ILE A 125 0.29 -5.02 10.73
CA ILE A 125 -0.01 -5.95 11.82
C ILE A 125 0.22 -5.30 13.20
N ASN A 126 -0.38 -5.88 14.23
CA ASN A 126 0.06 -5.66 15.60
C ASN A 126 1.26 -6.57 15.91
N ILE A 127 2.38 -5.97 16.30
CA ILE A 127 3.59 -6.66 16.70
C ILE A 127 3.54 -6.87 18.20
N VAL A 128 3.37 -8.12 18.63
CA VAL A 128 3.39 -8.47 20.06
C VAL A 128 4.82 -8.81 20.45
N HIS A 129 5.54 -7.91 21.14
CA HIS A 129 6.98 -8.01 21.37
C HIS A 129 7.38 -9.36 21.99
N ARG A 130 6.62 -9.81 23.00
CA ARG A 130 6.87 -11.08 23.72
C ARG A 130 6.66 -12.34 22.87
N LYS A 131 5.98 -12.23 21.72
CA LYS A 131 5.76 -13.33 20.78
C LYS A 131 6.72 -13.31 19.59
N THR A 132 7.61 -12.32 19.52
CA THR A 132 8.62 -12.24 18.46
C THR A 132 9.77 -13.19 18.76
N LEU A 133 10.38 -13.72 17.69
CA LEU A 133 11.56 -14.58 17.80
C LEU A 133 12.83 -13.78 17.47
N PRO A 134 13.91 -13.90 18.26
CA PRO A 134 15.19 -13.34 17.85
C PRO A 134 15.70 -14.03 16.59
N ASP A 135 16.33 -13.27 15.69
CA ASP A 135 17.02 -13.80 14.52
C ASP A 135 18.37 -13.09 14.37
N GLU A 136 19.46 -13.84 14.55
CA GLU A 136 20.83 -13.31 14.54
C GLU A 136 21.27 -12.80 13.17
N ARG A 137 20.58 -13.20 12.09
CA ARG A 137 20.85 -12.71 10.73
C ARG A 137 20.39 -11.27 10.53
N LEU A 138 19.50 -10.78 11.41
CA LEU A 138 19.00 -9.39 11.43
C LEU A 138 20.07 -8.44 11.98
N THR A 139 21.11 -8.23 11.17
CA THR A 139 22.22 -7.32 11.41
C THR A 139 21.82 -5.85 11.25
N PRO A 140 22.60 -4.88 11.78
CA PRO A 140 22.33 -3.46 11.58
C PRO A 140 22.26 -3.09 10.09
N PHE A 141 21.31 -2.23 9.75
CA PHE A 141 21.19 -1.67 8.41
C PHE A 141 22.34 -0.71 8.09
N GLN A 142 22.74 -0.72 6.83
CA GLN A 142 23.68 0.21 6.25
C GLN A 142 22.93 1.11 5.26
N PHE A 143 22.73 2.37 5.63
CA PHE A 143 22.05 3.37 4.82
C PHE A 143 23.07 4.06 3.92
N ARG A 144 23.05 3.78 2.62
CA ARG A 144 24.02 4.32 1.66
C ARG A 144 23.40 5.46 0.89
N LYS A 145 24.13 6.59 0.83
CA LYS A 145 23.70 7.84 0.17
C LYS A 145 22.41 8.44 0.76
N TYR A 146 22.08 8.10 2.01
CA TYR A 146 20.94 8.71 2.71
C TYR A 146 21.21 10.14 3.15
N GLN A 147 22.49 10.46 3.35
CA GLN A 147 22.99 11.79 3.69
C GLN A 147 23.03 12.73 2.49
N ASP A 148 23.01 12.19 1.26
CA ASP A 148 23.09 12.98 0.05
C ASP A 148 21.79 13.78 -0.13
N SER A 149 21.91 15.10 -0.22
CA SER A 149 20.76 15.97 -0.44
C SER A 149 20.25 15.84 -1.87
N PHE A 150 18.92 15.81 -2.02
CA PHE A 150 18.24 15.84 -3.30
C PHE A 150 17.12 16.87 -3.30
N SER A 151 16.66 17.22 -4.51
CA SER A 151 15.41 17.95 -4.72
C SER A 151 14.37 16.98 -5.27
N GLY A 152 13.22 16.89 -4.61
CA GLY A 152 12.18 15.91 -4.91
C GLY A 152 10.79 16.54 -4.96
N LEU A 153 9.93 16.00 -5.81
CA LEU A 153 8.53 16.41 -5.86
C LEU A 153 7.79 15.82 -4.66
N ILE A 154 7.25 16.69 -3.81
CA ILE A 154 6.31 16.33 -2.75
C ILE A 154 4.90 16.61 -3.26
N LYS A 155 3.99 15.65 -3.08
CA LYS A 155 2.60 15.75 -3.54
C LYS A 155 1.62 15.27 -2.49
N ASN A 156 0.46 15.93 -2.45
CA ASN A 156 -0.75 15.32 -1.91
C ASN A 156 -1.35 14.46 -3.02
N ASN A 157 -1.26 13.13 -2.89
CA ASN A 157 -1.75 12.20 -3.91
C ASN A 157 -3.24 11.85 -3.75
N GLY A 158 -3.95 12.52 -2.83
CA GLY A 158 -5.35 12.25 -2.49
C GLY A 158 -5.55 11.20 -1.40
N HIS A 159 -4.49 10.51 -0.96
CA HIS A 159 -4.53 9.50 0.09
C HIS A 159 -3.46 9.71 1.16
N SER A 160 -2.34 10.33 0.79
CA SER A 160 -1.19 10.57 1.63
C SER A 160 -0.34 11.71 1.03
N LEU A 161 0.67 12.12 1.79
CA LEU A 161 1.82 12.85 1.31
C LEU A 161 2.83 11.86 0.76
N GLN A 162 3.28 12.06 -0.47
CA GLN A 162 4.28 11.20 -1.10
C GLN A 162 5.41 12.04 -1.70
N VAL A 163 6.64 11.53 -1.56
CA VAL A 163 7.83 12.09 -2.21
C VAL A 163 8.51 11.00 -3.02
N ASN A 164 8.73 11.26 -4.31
CA ASN A 164 9.56 10.39 -5.13
C ASN A 164 11.03 10.72 -4.88
N VAL A 165 11.85 9.68 -4.70
CA VAL A 165 13.27 9.83 -4.43
C VAL A 165 14.03 9.39 -5.69
N PRO A 166 14.98 10.18 -6.20
CA PRO A 166 15.81 9.74 -7.32
C PRO A 166 16.57 8.47 -6.93
N HIS A 167 16.68 7.50 -7.86
CA HIS A 167 17.23 6.16 -7.63
C HIS A 167 18.74 6.15 -7.35
N GLN A 168 19.16 6.71 -6.22
CA GLN A 168 20.56 6.72 -5.78
C GLN A 168 20.72 6.17 -4.36
N PRO A 169 19.86 6.51 -3.37
CA PRO A 169 19.97 5.95 -2.03
C PRO A 169 19.53 4.48 -2.00
N TYR A 170 20.20 3.68 -1.18
CA TYR A 170 19.88 2.27 -1.01
C TYR A 170 20.24 1.78 0.39
N VAL A 171 19.74 0.59 0.73
CA VAL A 171 20.03 -0.08 2.00
C VAL A 171 20.64 -1.45 1.76
N ILE A 172 21.50 -1.87 2.68
CA ILE A 172 22.07 -3.23 2.79
C ILE A 172 21.93 -3.67 4.26
N GLY A 173 21.89 -4.98 4.50
CA GLY A 173 21.90 -5.55 5.84
C GLY A 173 20.50 -5.94 6.31
N GLY A 174 20.42 -6.34 7.57
CA GLY A 174 19.19 -6.85 8.17
C GLY A 174 18.59 -8.00 7.38
N ASP A 175 19.38 -9.00 6.99
CA ASP A 175 18.93 -10.18 6.22
C ASP A 175 18.23 -9.86 4.87
N LEU A 176 18.57 -8.72 4.25
CA LEU A 176 18.26 -8.47 2.83
C LEU A 176 19.41 -9.01 1.97
N GLU A 177 19.10 -9.97 1.09
CA GLU A 177 20.10 -10.69 0.27
C GLU A 177 20.88 -9.78 -0.69
N THR A 178 20.20 -8.75 -1.21
CA THR A 178 20.76 -7.79 -2.17
C THR A 178 20.56 -6.36 -1.64
N PRO A 179 21.25 -5.36 -2.21
CA PRO A 179 20.91 -3.96 -2.00
C PRO A 179 19.50 -3.62 -2.49
N TYR A 180 18.76 -2.83 -1.72
CA TYR A 180 17.44 -2.32 -2.10
C TYR A 180 17.49 -0.80 -2.26
N LYS A 181 17.22 -0.30 -3.48
CA LYS A 181 17.22 1.12 -3.83
C LYS A 181 15.91 1.79 -3.47
N VAL A 182 15.97 3.00 -2.94
CA VAL A 182 14.78 3.79 -2.58
C VAL A 182 14.01 4.17 -3.84
N VAL A 183 12.68 4.11 -3.75
CA VAL A 183 11.75 4.53 -4.81
C VAL A 183 10.99 5.78 -4.39
N GLN A 184 10.42 5.75 -3.19
CA GLN A 184 9.60 6.81 -2.64
C GLN A 184 9.54 6.70 -1.13
N PHE A 185 9.08 7.76 -0.48
CA PHE A 185 8.51 7.64 0.86
C PHE A 185 7.14 8.33 0.94
N HIS A 186 6.35 7.89 1.90
CA HIS A 186 5.03 8.45 2.22
C HIS A 186 4.72 8.29 3.69
N LEU A 187 3.67 8.97 4.16
CA LEU A 187 3.31 8.99 5.58
C LEU A 187 1.85 8.60 5.81
N HIS A 188 1.59 8.02 6.98
CA HIS A 188 0.26 7.75 7.50
C HIS A 188 0.07 8.51 8.81
N TRP A 189 -1.12 9.04 9.04
CA TRP A 189 -1.39 9.86 10.22
C TRP A 189 -2.84 9.83 10.69
N GLY A 190 -2.98 10.14 11.97
CA GLY A 190 -4.25 10.28 12.66
C GLY A 190 -4.90 11.64 12.50
N LYS A 191 -5.83 11.94 13.40
CA LYS A 191 -6.45 13.28 13.48
C LYS A 191 -5.70 14.13 14.51
N ASN A 192 -5.32 15.35 14.14
CA ASN A 192 -4.77 16.36 15.04
C ASN A 192 -3.59 15.88 15.91
N GLY A 193 -2.68 15.11 15.30
CA GLY A 193 -1.49 14.57 15.96
C GLY A 193 -1.68 13.21 16.63
N GLY A 194 -2.69 12.43 16.24
CA GLY A 194 -2.74 10.99 16.51
C GLY A 194 -3.97 10.49 17.27
N PRO A 195 -4.07 9.15 17.44
CA PRO A 195 -3.17 8.12 16.89
C PRO A 195 -3.42 7.88 15.38
N GLY A 196 -2.44 7.34 14.66
CA GLY A 196 -2.59 6.96 13.26
C GLY A 196 -1.38 6.38 12.53
N SER A 197 -0.49 5.67 13.23
CA SER A 197 0.39 4.69 12.59
C SER A 197 -0.42 3.52 12.00
N GLU A 198 0.13 2.85 11.00
CA GLU A 198 -0.49 1.64 10.44
C GLU A 198 -0.20 0.44 11.35
N HIS A 199 1.07 0.23 11.68
CA HIS A 199 1.51 -0.78 12.64
C HIS A 199 1.21 -0.36 14.07
N THR A 200 1.14 -1.36 14.94
CA THR A 200 1.05 -1.20 16.39
C THR A 200 2.07 -2.10 17.07
N ILE A 201 2.54 -1.72 18.26
CA ILE A 201 3.39 -2.56 19.11
C ILE A 201 2.62 -2.83 20.40
N ASP A 202 2.42 -4.10 20.73
CA ASP A 202 1.66 -4.54 21.91
C ASP A 202 0.27 -3.89 22.04
N GLY A 203 -0.35 -3.55 20.90
CA GLY A 203 -1.63 -2.87 20.79
C GLY A 203 -1.58 -1.35 20.84
N GLU A 204 -0.42 -0.75 21.09
CA GLU A 204 -0.24 0.70 21.07
C GLU A 204 -0.06 1.25 19.65
N GLN A 205 -0.83 2.28 19.33
CA GLN A 205 -0.79 2.98 18.05
C GLN A 205 -0.14 4.36 18.23
N TYR A 206 0.85 4.65 17.39
CA TYR A 206 1.60 5.90 17.42
C TYR A 206 0.87 7.00 16.64
N PRO A 207 1.19 8.29 16.86
CA PRO A 207 0.62 9.41 16.12
C PRO A 207 0.63 9.30 14.59
N MET A 208 1.74 8.82 14.03
CA MET A 208 2.00 8.76 12.59
C MET A 208 3.01 7.63 12.29
N GLU A 209 3.13 7.26 11.02
CA GLU A 209 4.14 6.32 10.53
C GLU A 209 4.70 6.75 9.17
N LEU A 210 6.03 6.71 9.04
CA LEU A 210 6.75 6.93 7.78
C LEU A 210 7.03 5.58 7.13
N HIS A 211 6.69 5.45 5.86
CA HIS A 211 7.09 4.33 5.02
C HIS A 211 8.09 4.80 3.97
N ILE A 212 9.31 4.25 4.02
CA ILE A 212 10.29 4.36 2.93
C ILE A 212 10.24 3.08 2.13
N VAL A 213 9.87 3.17 0.86
CA VAL A 213 9.71 2.03 -0.04
C VAL A 213 10.97 1.83 -0.85
N HIS A 214 11.49 0.61 -0.81
CA HIS A 214 12.66 0.18 -1.56
C HIS A 214 12.32 -0.95 -2.50
N MET A 215 13.03 -0.97 -3.61
CA MET A 215 12.97 -2.01 -4.62
C MET A 215 14.32 -2.72 -4.67
N ASN A 216 14.30 -4.05 -4.73
CA ASN A 216 15.49 -4.86 -4.96
C ASN A 216 16.20 -4.34 -6.22
N GLN A 217 17.51 -4.08 -6.13
CA GLN A 217 18.27 -3.42 -7.19
C GLN A 217 18.22 -4.14 -8.55
N GLU A 218 17.95 -5.45 -8.54
CA GLU A 218 17.87 -6.32 -9.72
C GLU A 218 16.70 -5.96 -10.65
N TYR A 219 15.67 -5.26 -10.14
CA TYR A 219 14.51 -4.85 -10.94
C TYR A 219 14.66 -3.41 -11.45
N SER A 220 14.17 -3.18 -12.66
CA SER A 220 14.12 -1.84 -13.26
C SER A 220 12.88 -1.05 -12.85
N THR A 221 11.76 -1.72 -12.58
CA THR A 221 10.46 -1.09 -12.28
C THR A 221 9.83 -1.68 -11.02
N LEU A 222 9.13 -0.85 -10.25
CA LEU A 222 8.43 -1.30 -9.04
C LEU A 222 7.34 -2.32 -9.38
N GLU A 223 6.72 -2.20 -10.56
CA GLU A 223 5.71 -3.14 -11.03
C GLU A 223 6.27 -4.57 -11.19
N ASP A 224 7.47 -4.71 -11.74
CA ASP A 224 8.10 -6.02 -11.89
C ASP A 224 8.58 -6.57 -10.55
N ALA A 225 9.12 -5.71 -9.70
CA ALA A 225 9.52 -6.09 -8.36
C ALA A 225 8.33 -6.61 -7.52
N LEU A 226 7.14 -6.01 -7.66
CA LEU A 226 5.95 -6.44 -6.92
C LEU A 226 5.48 -7.86 -7.30
N LYS A 227 5.94 -8.42 -8.41
CA LYS A 227 5.66 -9.80 -8.84
C LYS A 227 6.55 -10.83 -8.12
N ASP A 228 7.62 -10.39 -7.47
CA ASP A 228 8.51 -11.25 -6.67
C ASP A 228 8.26 -11.01 -5.16
N PRO A 229 8.05 -12.06 -4.35
CA PRO A 229 7.92 -11.95 -2.89
C PRO A 229 9.08 -11.28 -2.15
N ARG A 230 10.23 -11.12 -2.81
CA ARG A 230 11.45 -10.45 -2.34
C ARG A 230 11.80 -9.22 -3.20
N GLY A 231 10.89 -8.74 -4.04
CA GLY A 231 11.18 -7.60 -4.89
C GLY A 231 11.10 -6.26 -4.15
N VAL A 232 10.33 -6.18 -3.07
CA VAL A 232 10.09 -4.92 -2.33
C VAL A 232 10.43 -5.09 -0.86
N ALA A 233 11.12 -4.10 -0.31
CA ALA A 233 11.31 -3.94 1.12
C ALA A 233 10.73 -2.58 1.55
N VAL A 234 10.08 -2.54 2.70
CA VAL A 234 9.57 -1.28 3.27
C VAL A 234 10.12 -1.11 4.68
N LEU A 235 10.69 0.07 4.94
CA LEU A 235 11.12 0.48 6.26
C LEU A 235 10.05 1.38 6.88
N GLY A 236 9.48 0.95 7.99
CA GLY A 236 8.49 1.66 8.80
C GLY A 236 9.13 2.33 10.01
N PHE A 237 8.81 3.61 10.21
CA PHE A 237 9.26 4.40 11.37
C PHE A 237 8.07 5.08 12.02
N PHE A 238 7.86 4.83 13.30
CA PHE A 238 6.85 5.53 14.09
C PHE A 238 7.28 6.97 14.37
N TYR A 239 6.30 7.84 14.62
CA TYR A 239 6.52 9.16 15.21
C TYR A 239 6.05 9.16 16.66
N GLU A 240 6.70 9.97 17.50
CA GLU A 240 6.25 10.24 18.87
C GLU A 240 6.13 11.75 19.09
N GLU A 241 5.23 12.13 20.00
CA GLU A 241 5.11 13.53 20.42
C GLU A 241 6.29 13.90 21.32
N SER A 242 6.90 15.05 21.03
CA SER A 242 8.01 15.64 21.76
C SER A 242 7.67 17.05 22.25
N LEU A 243 8.28 17.46 23.35
CA LEU A 243 8.18 18.83 23.85
C LEU A 243 8.85 19.86 22.94
N SER A 244 9.84 19.43 22.15
CA SER A 244 10.61 20.31 21.27
C SER A 244 10.36 20.00 19.80
N ALA A 245 10.27 21.06 19.00
CA ALA A 245 10.17 20.93 17.55
C ALA A 245 11.44 20.31 16.96
N ASN A 246 11.26 19.36 16.06
CA ASN A 246 12.36 18.78 15.30
C ASN A 246 12.59 19.60 14.03
N ARG A 247 13.57 20.50 14.07
CA ARG A 247 13.85 21.44 12.98
C ARG A 247 14.25 20.79 11.66
N LYS A 248 14.68 19.51 11.68
CA LYS A 248 14.93 18.73 10.47
C LYS A 248 13.68 18.56 9.60
N TYR A 249 12.49 18.65 10.21
CA TYR A 249 11.20 18.54 9.52
C TYR A 249 10.64 19.88 9.03
N ASP A 250 11.27 21.02 9.33
CA ASP A 250 10.78 22.33 8.90
C ASP A 250 10.58 22.43 7.37
N PRO A 251 11.45 21.86 6.50
CA PRO A 251 11.21 21.87 5.05
C PRO A 251 9.93 21.12 4.66
N VAL A 252 9.66 19.97 5.29
CA VAL A 252 8.46 19.16 5.03
C VAL A 252 7.22 19.91 5.50
N VAL A 253 7.23 20.42 6.73
CA VAL A 253 6.12 21.18 7.34
C VAL A 253 5.77 22.41 6.51
N ARG A 254 6.76 23.18 6.05
CA ARG A 254 6.51 24.32 5.15
C ARG A 254 5.94 23.91 3.80
N ALA A 255 6.34 22.76 3.27
CA ALA A 255 5.82 22.28 2.00
C ALA A 255 4.35 21.88 2.08
N LEU A 256 3.85 21.43 3.24
CA LEU A 256 2.43 21.07 3.46
C LEU A 256 1.48 22.20 3.05
N GLN A 257 1.85 23.45 3.37
CA GLN A 257 1.06 24.64 3.04
C GLN A 257 0.87 24.84 1.53
N ARG A 258 1.76 24.27 0.70
CA ARG A 258 1.72 24.37 -0.77
C ARG A 258 1.02 23.20 -1.43
N ILE A 259 0.70 22.15 -0.67
CA ILE A 259 0.10 20.91 -1.18
C ILE A 259 -1.20 20.56 -0.47
N MET A 260 -1.91 21.56 0.07
CA MET A 260 -3.11 21.36 0.87
C MET A 260 -4.15 20.51 0.14
N THR A 261 -4.38 20.75 -1.15
CA THR A 261 -5.42 20.06 -1.92
C THR A 261 -4.89 18.84 -2.67
N THR A 262 -5.79 17.89 -2.95
CA THR A 262 -5.47 16.70 -3.75
C THR A 262 -4.89 17.08 -5.11
N GLY A 263 -3.78 16.46 -5.50
CA GLY A 263 -3.07 16.70 -6.76
C GLY A 263 -2.09 17.87 -6.72
N ALA A 264 -2.18 18.74 -5.71
CA ALA A 264 -1.20 19.80 -5.51
C ALA A 264 0.17 19.21 -5.18
N ASN A 265 1.21 19.85 -5.71
CA ASN A 265 2.58 19.44 -5.54
C ASN A 265 3.51 20.65 -5.45
N THR A 266 4.68 20.44 -4.85
CA THR A 266 5.75 21.42 -4.83
C THR A 266 7.09 20.69 -4.78
N THR A 267 8.20 21.43 -4.84
CA THR A 267 9.54 20.85 -4.75
C THR A 267 10.07 21.02 -3.33
N LEU A 268 10.45 19.91 -2.70
CA LEU A 268 11.35 19.91 -1.55
C LEU A 268 12.77 20.13 -2.05
N ILE A 269 13.44 21.17 -1.56
CA ILE A 269 14.79 21.54 -2.00
C ILE A 269 15.80 21.13 -0.92
N SER A 270 16.89 20.48 -1.34
CA SER A 270 18.03 20.11 -0.49
C SER A 270 17.62 19.30 0.75
N VAL A 271 16.84 18.24 0.51
CA VAL A 271 16.39 17.30 1.54
C VAL A 271 17.21 16.03 1.44
N SER A 272 17.71 15.51 2.55
CA SER A 272 18.29 14.15 2.65
C SER A 272 17.27 13.18 3.25
N LEU A 273 17.50 11.86 3.15
CA LEU A 273 16.66 10.86 3.84
C LEU A 273 17.10 10.67 5.28
N GLU A 274 18.41 10.80 5.56
CA GLU A 274 18.98 10.68 6.90
C GLU A 274 18.35 11.66 7.89
N GLN A 275 18.00 12.87 7.45
CA GLN A 275 17.34 13.85 8.32
C GLN A 275 15.91 13.44 8.74
N LEU A 276 15.27 12.53 7.99
CA LEU A 276 13.88 12.09 8.15
C LEU A 276 13.76 10.80 8.97
N ILE A 277 14.87 10.24 9.44
CA ILE A 277 14.89 9.01 10.24
C ILE A 277 15.71 9.24 11.52
N PRO A 278 15.54 8.39 12.55
CA PRO A 278 16.41 8.43 13.71
C PRO A 278 17.89 8.22 13.32
N PRO A 279 18.86 8.70 14.12
CA PRO A 279 20.27 8.43 13.88
C PRO A 279 20.52 6.93 13.75
N GLN A 280 21.35 6.52 12.77
CA GLN A 280 21.58 5.11 12.44
C GLN A 280 21.98 4.26 13.66
N GLN A 281 22.69 4.83 14.63
CA GLN A 281 23.12 4.16 15.85
C GLN A 281 21.94 3.72 16.73
N ASN A 282 20.78 4.36 16.58
CA ASN A 282 19.55 4.06 17.31
C ASN A 282 18.61 3.11 16.53
N LEU A 283 19.03 2.63 15.35
CA LEU A 283 18.24 1.76 14.47
C LEU A 283 18.66 0.29 14.57
N THR A 284 19.21 -0.12 15.72
CA THR A 284 19.63 -1.50 15.97
C THR A 284 18.47 -2.42 16.34
N ASN A 285 17.37 -1.88 16.87
CA ASN A 285 16.21 -2.63 17.34
C ASN A 285 15.06 -2.45 16.34
N TYR A 286 14.66 -3.56 15.72
CA TYR A 286 13.58 -3.57 14.74
C TYR A 286 12.97 -4.96 14.62
N TYR A 287 11.76 -4.98 14.06
CA TYR A 287 11.04 -6.19 13.74
C TYR A 287 11.09 -6.50 12.25
N ARG A 288 11.02 -7.79 11.90
CA ARG A 288 11.02 -8.28 10.53
C ARG A 288 9.86 -9.24 10.31
N TYR A 289 9.10 -9.03 9.24
CA TYR A 289 8.11 -10.01 8.78
C TYR A 289 7.83 -9.88 7.27
N LYS A 290 7.24 -10.91 6.68
CA LYS A 290 6.74 -10.88 5.29
C LYS A 290 5.27 -10.45 5.29
N GLY A 291 4.95 -9.46 4.47
CA GLY A 291 3.65 -8.84 4.45
C GLY A 291 3.24 -8.33 3.07
N SER A 292 2.36 -7.34 3.06
CA SER A 292 1.81 -6.75 1.84
C SER A 292 2.04 -5.25 1.74
N LEU A 293 1.69 -4.67 0.59
CA LEU A 293 1.34 -3.27 0.52
C LEU A 293 0.12 -2.98 1.43
N THR A 294 0.10 -1.80 2.05
CA THR A 294 -0.98 -1.33 2.94
C THR A 294 -2.00 -0.43 2.24
N THR A 295 -1.85 -0.24 0.94
CA THR A 295 -2.75 0.52 0.06
C THR A 295 -3.39 -0.41 -0.99
N PRO A 296 -4.46 0.03 -1.69
CA PRO A 296 -5.05 -0.75 -2.78
C PRO A 296 -3.99 -1.24 -3.77
N GLY A 297 -4.07 -2.52 -4.14
CA GLY A 297 -2.94 -3.26 -4.66
C GLY A 297 -2.67 -4.47 -3.77
N CYS A 298 -2.51 -4.23 -2.46
CA CYS A 298 -2.46 -5.24 -1.40
C CYS A 298 -1.52 -6.44 -1.66
N THR A 299 -0.57 -6.29 -2.57
CA THR A 299 0.27 -7.39 -3.05
C THR A 299 1.17 -7.88 -1.93
N GLU A 300 1.19 -9.19 -1.70
CA GLU A 300 1.94 -9.87 -0.62
C GLU A 300 3.41 -10.09 -0.99
N SER A 301 4.09 -9.02 -1.39
CA SER A 301 5.48 -9.02 -1.89
C SER A 301 6.42 -8.10 -1.11
N VAL A 302 6.04 -7.76 0.13
CA VAL A 302 6.79 -6.80 0.96
C VAL A 302 7.53 -7.49 2.09
N ILE A 303 8.85 -7.28 2.15
CA ILE A 303 9.67 -7.56 3.34
C ILE A 303 9.63 -6.32 4.24
N TRP A 304 8.88 -6.41 5.33
CA TRP A 304 8.71 -5.31 6.27
C TRP A 304 9.82 -5.27 7.30
N THR A 305 10.33 -4.07 7.55
CA THR A 305 11.17 -3.76 8.72
C THR A 305 10.53 -2.61 9.48
N VAL A 306 10.15 -2.83 10.74
CA VAL A 306 9.53 -1.80 11.59
C VAL A 306 10.48 -1.47 12.72
N PHE A 307 11.02 -0.24 12.73
CA PHE A 307 11.99 0.19 13.74
C PHE A 307 11.29 0.57 15.05
N GLU A 308 11.87 0.15 16.18
CA GLU A 308 11.31 0.46 17.51
C GLU A 308 11.51 1.93 17.89
N LYS A 309 12.62 2.55 17.48
CA LYS A 309 12.91 3.94 17.86
C LYS A 309 12.03 4.91 17.06
N PRO A 310 11.11 5.66 17.69
CA PRO A 310 10.29 6.64 17.00
C PRO A 310 11.05 7.92 16.66
N ILE A 311 10.50 8.68 15.71
CA ILE A 311 10.93 10.01 15.30
C ILE A 311 10.19 11.05 16.14
N PRO A 312 10.89 11.89 16.92
CA PRO A 312 10.23 12.92 17.72
C PRO A 312 9.79 14.11 16.85
N LEU A 313 8.55 14.55 17.04
CA LEU A 313 8.00 15.80 16.50
C LEU A 313 7.18 16.54 17.56
N SER A 314 7.14 17.86 17.52
CA SER A 314 6.25 18.61 18.42
C SER A 314 4.78 18.40 18.06
N ARG A 315 3.89 18.65 19.02
CA ARG A 315 2.43 18.62 18.81
C ARG A 315 1.99 19.41 17.59
N ASP A 316 2.55 20.61 17.41
CA ASP A 316 2.22 21.49 16.29
C ASP A 316 2.69 20.91 14.96
N GLN A 317 3.89 20.32 14.91
CA GLN A 317 4.39 19.64 13.72
C GLN A 317 3.56 18.40 13.36
N LEU A 318 3.03 17.67 14.35
CA LEU A 318 2.16 16.52 14.10
C LEU A 318 0.78 16.93 13.58
N ARG A 319 0.22 18.04 14.08
CA ARG A 319 -1.15 18.49 13.74
C ARG A 319 -1.30 18.97 12.31
N VAL A 320 -0.30 19.66 11.77
CA VAL A 320 -0.38 20.26 10.42
C VAL A 320 -0.60 19.26 9.28
N PHE A 321 -0.30 17.97 9.49
CA PHE A 321 -0.62 16.94 8.49
C PHE A 321 -2.13 16.75 8.30
N SER A 322 -2.93 16.99 9.35
CA SER A 322 -4.40 16.96 9.28
C SER A 322 -5.00 18.12 8.47
N ASP A 323 -4.23 19.16 8.16
CA ASP A 323 -4.70 20.31 7.38
C ASP A 323 -4.71 20.05 5.86
N LEU A 324 -4.01 19.00 5.41
CA LEU A 324 -4.17 18.50 4.04
C LEU A 324 -5.62 18.09 3.80
N GLN A 325 -6.02 18.02 2.54
CA GLN A 325 -7.40 17.76 2.15
C GLN A 325 -7.51 16.58 1.19
N PHE A 326 -8.50 15.73 1.44
CA PHE A 326 -9.00 14.76 0.48
C PHE A 326 -9.64 15.45 -0.72
N LYS A 327 -9.99 14.67 -1.74
CA LYS A 327 -10.59 15.19 -2.98
C LYS A 327 -11.92 15.90 -2.75
N ASP A 328 -12.65 15.52 -1.70
CA ASP A 328 -13.93 16.13 -1.31
C ASP A 328 -13.77 17.41 -0.45
N GLY A 329 -12.53 17.89 -0.27
CA GLY A 329 -12.20 19.09 0.50
C GLY A 329 -12.18 18.89 2.01
N LYS A 330 -12.47 17.69 2.52
CA LYS A 330 -12.40 17.41 3.96
C LYS A 330 -10.95 17.26 4.42
N PRO A 331 -10.66 17.55 5.71
CA PRO A 331 -9.37 17.25 6.32
C PRO A 331 -8.93 15.82 6.06
N MET A 332 -7.67 15.65 5.64
CA MET A 332 -7.03 14.38 5.38
C MET A 332 -6.58 13.80 6.71
N VAL A 333 -7.38 12.89 7.25
CA VAL A 333 -7.16 12.24 8.55
C VAL A 333 -7.50 10.76 8.44
N GLY A 334 -6.89 9.93 9.30
CA GLY A 334 -7.15 8.49 9.27
C GLY A 334 -6.60 7.84 8.00
N THR A 335 -5.42 8.27 7.56
CA THR A 335 -4.79 7.81 6.31
C THR A 335 -4.11 6.46 6.45
N PHE A 336 -4.52 5.63 7.42
CA PHE A 336 -3.95 4.33 7.75
C PHE A 336 -4.98 3.21 7.57
N ARG A 337 -4.50 2.03 7.18
CA ARG A 337 -5.25 0.78 7.12
C ARG A 337 -5.35 0.16 8.52
N PRO A 338 -6.49 -0.45 8.89
CA PRO A 338 -6.58 -1.25 10.11
C PRO A 338 -5.60 -2.42 10.14
N VAL A 339 -5.16 -2.82 11.34
CA VAL A 339 -4.31 -4.01 11.53
C VAL A 339 -4.96 -5.27 10.98
N GLN A 340 -4.14 -6.10 10.34
CA GLN A 340 -4.53 -7.34 9.69
C GLN A 340 -4.14 -8.54 10.55
N PRO A 341 -4.87 -9.67 10.48
CA PRO A 341 -4.52 -10.86 11.22
C PRO A 341 -3.14 -11.40 10.85
N LEU A 342 -2.39 -11.88 11.86
CA LEU A 342 -1.06 -12.44 11.65
C LEU A 342 -1.09 -13.77 10.89
N ASN A 343 -2.19 -14.54 11.01
CA ASN A 343 -2.46 -15.78 10.26
C ASN A 343 -1.32 -16.82 10.32
N GLY A 344 -0.68 -16.97 11.50
CA GLY A 344 0.38 -17.95 11.71
C GLY A 344 1.76 -17.52 11.21
N ARG A 345 1.90 -16.32 10.62
CA ARG A 345 3.22 -15.75 10.30
C ARG A 345 4.00 -15.51 11.59
N VAL A 346 5.31 -15.66 11.49
CA VAL A 346 6.25 -15.32 12.56
C VAL A 346 6.77 -13.91 12.34
N VAL A 347 6.85 -13.14 13.43
CA VAL A 347 7.55 -11.86 13.46
C VAL A 347 8.89 -12.08 14.15
N TYR A 348 9.97 -11.72 13.47
CA TYR A 348 11.32 -11.78 14.01
C TYR A 348 11.71 -10.41 14.59
N ARG A 349 12.67 -10.39 15.51
CA ARG A 349 13.29 -9.16 16.03
C ARG A 349 14.81 -9.24 15.93
N SER A 350 15.44 -8.10 15.67
CA SER A 350 16.89 -8.01 15.71
C SER A 350 17.43 -8.19 17.13
N GLY A 351 18.63 -8.75 17.23
CA GLY A 351 19.40 -8.75 18.48
C GLY A 351 19.95 -7.35 18.71
N GLY A 352 19.23 -6.48 19.42
CA GLY A 352 19.68 -5.14 19.74
C GLY A 352 21.06 -5.16 20.38
N ALA A 353 22.07 -4.52 19.75
CA ALA A 353 23.50 -4.48 20.11
C ALA A 353 23.94 -5.43 21.24
N GLY A 354 23.62 -6.71 21.10
CA GLY A 354 24.16 -7.76 21.92
C GLY A 354 25.56 -7.93 21.37
N VAL A 355 26.52 -7.28 22.01
CA VAL A 355 27.94 -7.45 21.76
C VAL A 355 28.17 -8.94 21.53
N LEU A 356 28.53 -9.32 20.29
CA LEU A 356 29.12 -10.63 20.02
C LEU A 356 30.49 -10.62 20.72
N ALA A 357 30.48 -10.80 22.04
CA ALA A 357 31.66 -11.14 22.82
C ALA A 357 31.93 -12.64 22.61
N SER A 358 32.20 -13.03 21.37
CA SER A 358 32.71 -14.34 21.02
C SER A 358 34.07 -14.19 20.35
N THR A 359 34.96 -13.42 20.98
CA THR A 359 36.41 -13.44 20.70
C THR A 359 37.22 -14.03 21.85
N VAL A 360 36.60 -14.60 22.89
CA VAL A 360 37.33 -15.14 24.06
C VAL A 360 37.61 -16.65 23.99
N ILE A 361 37.15 -17.40 22.97
CA ILE A 361 37.37 -18.87 22.91
C ILE A 361 38.38 -19.33 21.82
N LEU A 362 39.05 -18.41 21.11
CA LEU A 362 40.01 -18.80 20.05
C LEU A 362 41.47 -18.37 20.28
N MET A 363 41.88 -18.15 21.54
CA MET A 363 43.29 -17.97 21.91
C MET A 363 43.68 -18.78 23.16
N ALA A 364 43.21 -20.04 23.26
CA ALA A 364 43.65 -20.99 24.29
C ALA A 364 44.21 -22.30 23.74
N SER A 365 44.52 -22.38 22.44
CA SER A 365 45.04 -23.62 21.82
C SER A 365 46.36 -23.44 21.06
N VAL A 366 47.06 -22.30 21.21
CA VAL A 366 48.42 -22.13 20.66
C VAL A 366 49.31 -21.43 21.70
N THR A 367 49.65 -22.11 22.81
CA THR A 367 50.83 -21.79 23.66
C THR A 367 51.20 -22.90 24.64
N MET A 368 50.93 -24.18 24.31
CA MET A 368 51.54 -25.34 25.00
C MET A 368 52.07 -26.37 24.00
N ALA A 369 52.77 -25.92 22.96
CA ALA A 369 53.52 -26.81 22.05
C ALA A 369 54.96 -26.34 21.78
N MET A 370 55.44 -25.29 22.44
CA MET A 370 56.84 -24.84 22.35
C MET A 370 57.36 -24.56 23.75
N GLY A 371 57.68 -25.62 24.47
CA GLY A 371 58.18 -25.51 25.85
C GLY A 371 58.85 -26.74 26.41
N LEU A 372 59.28 -27.70 25.60
CA LEU A 372 60.17 -28.79 26.03
C LEU A 372 61.11 -29.21 24.89
N SER A 373 62.10 -28.35 24.63
CA SER A 373 63.39 -28.80 24.10
C SER A 373 64.50 -27.90 24.63
N GLN A 374 65.21 -28.37 25.65
CA GLN A 374 66.58 -27.94 25.91
C GLN A 374 67.49 -29.17 25.85
N PRO A 375 68.59 -29.13 25.07
CA PRO A 375 69.59 -30.17 25.06
C PRO A 375 70.76 -29.86 26.03
N ASN A 376 71.42 -30.96 26.41
CA ASN A 376 72.65 -31.16 27.18
C ASN A 376 72.55 -31.20 28.70
#